data_AF-A0A3D5NWR3-F1
#
_entry.id   AF-A0A3D5NWR3-F1
#
_cell.length_a   1.000
_cell.length_b   1.000
_cell.length_c   1.000
_cell.angle_alpha   90.00
_cell.angle_beta   90.00
_cell.angle_gamma   90.00
#
_symmetry.space_group_name_H-M   'P 1'
#
loop_
_entity.id
_entity.type
_entity.pdbx_description
1 polymer ?
#
loop_
_entity_poly.entity_id
_entity_poly.type
_entity_poly.pdbx_seq_one_letter_code
_entity_poly.pdbx_strand_id
1 'polypeptide(L)' 'MNQTQKLPDNKNKKLLYLSLLAIGIVYGDIGTSPLYAIRECFYGPHSITTTPDNIFGIMSLVFWSLILVISVKYLLIILR' A
#
# COMPACT_ATOMS: atom_id res chain seq x y z
N MET A 1 -53.71 2.79 11.76
CA MET A 1 -52.60 1.86 12.09
C MET A 1 -51.48 2.08 11.08
N ASN A 2 -50.53 2.98 11.39
CA ASN A 2 -49.41 3.31 10.49
C ASN A 2 -48.21 2.42 10.77
N GLN A 3 -47.92 1.53 9.84
CA GLN A 3 -46.73 0.69 9.78
C GLN A 3 -45.53 1.55 9.33
N THR A 4 -44.77 2.11 10.27
CA THR A 4 -43.46 2.71 9.97
C THR A 4 -42.46 1.59 9.67
N GLN A 5 -42.36 1.24 8.38
CA GLN A 5 -41.33 0.36 7.83
C GLN A 5 -39.93 0.89 8.19
N LYS A 6 -39.29 0.26 9.18
CA LYS A 6 -37.88 0.51 9.54
C LYS A 6 -37.01 -0.09 8.44
N LEU A 7 -36.61 0.75 7.48
CA LEU A 7 -35.62 0.40 6.45
C LEU A 7 -34.38 -0.21 7.14
N PRO A 8 -33.91 -1.41 6.75
CA PRO A 8 -32.73 -2.00 7.35
C PRO A 8 -31.55 -1.04 7.17
N ASP A 9 -30.87 -0.74 8.27
CA ASP A 9 -29.78 0.23 8.35
C ASP A 9 -28.54 -0.26 7.57
N ASN A 10 -28.61 -0.18 6.24
CA ASN A 10 -27.55 -0.51 5.31
C ASN A 10 -26.48 0.59 5.25
N LYS A 11 -26.70 1.73 5.91
CA LYS A 11 -25.78 2.88 5.91
C LYS A 11 -24.47 2.49 6.58
N ASN A 12 -24.52 1.77 7.70
CA ASN A 12 -23.31 1.32 8.39
C ASN A 12 -22.49 0.35 7.53
N LYS A 13 -23.15 -0.58 6.81
CA LYS A 13 -22.47 -1.48 5.87
C LYS A 13 -21.87 -0.74 4.68
N LYS A 14 -22.59 0.27 4.16
CA LYS A 14 -22.12 1.15 3.08
C LYS A 14 -20.92 1.98 3.52
N LEU A 15 -20.97 2.59 4.71
CA LEU A 15 -19.87 3.36 5.29
C LEU A 15 -18.64 2.50 5.54
N LEU A 16 -18.81 1.27 6.06
CA LEU A 16 -17.70 0.31 6.21
C LEU A 16 -17.08 -0.04 4.86
N TYR A 17 -17.90 -0.30 3.84
CA TYR A 17 -17.43 -0.58 2.49
C TYR A 17 -16.63 0.59 1.90
N LEU A 18 -17.16 1.82 2.02
CA LEU A 18 -16.47 3.03 1.56
C LEU A 18 -15.15 3.25 2.32
N SER A 19 -15.12 2.96 3.63
CA SER A 19 -13.92 3.12 4.45
C SER A 19 -12.83 2.13 4.05
N LEU A 20 -13.18 0.87 3.81
CA LEU A 20 -12.24 -0.15 3.31
C LEU A 20 -11.69 0.23 1.93
N LEU A 21 -12.55 0.77 1.06
CA LEU A 21 -12.14 1.22 -0.26
C LEU A 21 -11.18 2.42 -0.17
N ALA A 22 -11.47 3.39 0.69
CA ALA A 22 -10.58 4.53 0.95
C ALA A 22 -9.22 4.10 1.51
N ILE A 23 -9.19 3.17 2.49
CA ILE A 23 -7.95 2.61 3.03
C ILE A 23 -7.16 1.90 1.93
N GLY A 24 -7.84 1.12 1.08
CA GLY A 24 -7.21 0.44 -0.06
C GLY A 24 -6.55 1.41 -1.06
N ILE A 25 -7.21 2.53 -1.37
CA ILE A 25 -6.64 3.57 -2.25
C ILE A 25 -5.41 4.21 -1.62
N VAL A 26 -5.48 4.58 -0.33
CA VAL A 26 -4.37 5.25 0.36
C VAL A 26 -3.15 4.34 0.49
N TYR A 27 -3.34 3.08 0.89
CA TYR A 27 -2.24 2.11 0.91
C TYR A 27 -1.72 1.78 -0.50
N GLY A 28 -2.58 1.84 -1.51
CA GLY A 28 -2.19 1.72 -2.91
C GLY A 28 -1.27 2.85 -3.36
N ASP A 29 -1.61 4.10 -3.03
CA ASP A 29 -0.83 5.30 -3.35
C ASP A 29 0.59 5.24 -2.74
N ILE A 30 0.69 4.80 -1.47
CA ILE A 30 1.99 4.58 -0.79
C ILE A 30 2.88 3.56 -1.53
N GLY A 31 2.26 2.56 -2.16
CA GLY A 31 2.95 1.50 -2.91
C GLY A 31 3.31 1.84 -4.36
N THR A 32 2.77 2.92 -4.93
CA THR A 32 3.06 3.30 -6.33
C THR A 32 4.53 3.66 -6.53
N SER A 33 5.13 4.40 -5.59
CA SER A 33 6.52 4.86 -5.69
C SER A 33 7.53 3.69 -5.75
N PRO A 34 7.46 2.68 -4.85
CA PRO A 34 8.26 1.47 -4.98
C PRO A 34 8.00 0.70 -6.28
N LEU A 35 6.74 0.58 -6.71
CA LEU A 35 6.39 -0.16 -7.92
C LEU A 35 6.97 0.49 -9.18
N TYR A 36 6.96 1.83 -9.25
CA TYR A 36 7.60 2.58 -10.32
C TYR A 36 9.12 2.43 -10.29
N ALA A 37 9.74 2.50 -9.12
CA ALA A 37 11.18 2.29 -8.97
C ALA A 37 11.60 0.89 -9.47
N ILE A 38 10.83 -0.14 -9.12
CA ILE A 38 11.04 -1.51 -9.62
C ILE A 38 10.89 -1.56 -11.15
N ARG A 39 9.82 -0.98 -11.70
CA ARG A 39 9.62 -0.92 -13.16
C ARG A 39 10.79 -0.22 -13.86
N GLU A 40 11.30 0.87 -13.30
CA GLU A 40 12.44 1.59 -13.86
C GLU A 40 13.73 0.75 -13.82
N CYS A 41 13.95 -0.04 -12.76
CA CYS A 41 15.10 -0.95 -12.67
C CYS A 41 15.08 -2.08 -13.71
N PHE A 42 13.90 -2.55 -14.12
CA PHE A 42 13.76 -3.66 -15.08
C PHE A 42 13.56 -3.21 -16.54
N TYR A 43 12.90 -2.06 -16.76
CA TYR A 43 12.56 -1.55 -18.10
C TYR A 43 13.35 -0.29 -18.50
N GLY A 44 14.24 0.20 -17.63
CA GLY A 44 15.10 1.35 -17.91
C GLY A 44 16.25 1.03 -18.89
N PRO A 45 16.97 2.07 -19.36
CA PRO A 45 18.01 1.98 -20.39
C PRO A 45 19.23 1.10 -20.02
N HIS A 46 19.35 0.68 -18.75
CA HIS A 46 20.37 -0.25 -18.26
C HIS A 46 19.72 -1.57 -17.82
N SER A 47 19.03 -2.25 -18.73
CA SER A 47 18.32 -3.50 -18.43
C SER A 47 19.31 -4.61 -18.04
N ILE A 48 19.41 -4.83 -16.74
CA ILE A 48 19.98 -6.03 -16.14
C ILE A 48 19.22 -7.25 -16.65
N THR A 49 19.94 -8.34 -16.95
CA THR A 49 19.33 -9.61 -17.35
C THR A 49 18.28 -9.99 -16.31
N THR A 50 17.03 -10.19 -16.74
CA THR A 50 15.90 -10.57 -15.88
C THR A 50 16.06 -12.03 -15.44
N THR A 51 17.08 -12.30 -14.64
CA THR A 51 17.30 -13.56 -13.96
C THR A 51 16.45 -13.55 -12.68
N PRO A 52 15.80 -14.68 -12.30
CA PRO A 52 14.99 -14.77 -11.08
C PRO A 52 15.68 -14.22 -9.83
N ASP A 53 16.99 -14.46 -9.67
CA ASP A 53 17.78 -14.01 -8.53
C ASP A 53 17.76 -12.48 -8.37
N ASN A 54 17.83 -11.76 -9.47
CA ASN A 54 17.82 -10.30 -9.48
C ASN A 54 16.44 -9.73 -9.14
N ILE A 55 15.36 -10.42 -9.54
CA ILE A 55 13.98 -10.06 -9.17
C ILE A 55 13.77 -10.17 -7.67
N PHE A 56 14.18 -11.30 -7.07
CA PHE A 56 14.13 -11.47 -5.62
C PHE A 56 15.05 -10.48 -4.88
N GLY A 57 16.20 -10.14 -5.45
CA GLY A 57 17.12 -9.14 -4.91
C GLY A 57 16.51 -7.74 -4.83
N ILE A 58 15.95 -7.23 -5.93
CA ILE A 58 15.27 -5.92 -5.96
C ILE A 58 14.04 -5.93 -5.03
N MET A 59 13.23 -7.00 -5.04
CA MET A 59 12.04 -7.07 -4.19
C MET A 59 12.39 -7.03 -2.70
N SER A 60 13.48 -7.70 -2.31
CA SER A 60 14.01 -7.68 -0.94
C SER A 60 14.55 -6.29 -0.56
N LEU A 61 15.29 -5.63 -1.44
CA LEU A 61 15.83 -4.29 -1.19
C LEU A 61 14.71 -3.26 -0.95
N VAL A 62 13.65 -3.32 -1.76
CA VAL A 62 12.48 -2.45 -1.58
C VAL A 62 11.78 -2.72 -0.25
N PHE A 63 11.59 -4.00 0.09
CA PHE A 63 10.98 -4.40 1.35
C PHE A 63 11.78 -3.89 2.56
N TRP A 64 13.09 -4.13 2.59
CA TRP A 64 13.96 -3.67 3.66
C TRP A 64 14.05 -2.14 3.73
N SER A 65 14.09 -1.45 2.60
CA SER A 65 14.10 0.02 2.55
C SER A 65 12.85 0.64 3.18
N LEU A 66 11.66 0.14 2.82
CA LEU A 66 10.39 0.58 3.42
C LEU A 66 10.38 0.38 4.94
N ILE A 67 10.82 -0.79 5.40
CA ILE A 67 10.87 -1.13 6.83
C ILE A 67 11.85 -0.21 7.56
N LEU A 68 13.05 -0.01 7.02
CA LEU A 68 14.08 0.84 7.62
C LEU A 68 13.60 2.30 7.72
N VAL A 69 13.01 2.85 6.65
CA VAL A 69 12.47 4.22 6.63
C VAL A 69 11.38 4.39 7.69
N ILE A 70 10.44 3.44 7.80
CA ILE A 70 9.39 3.47 8.81
C ILE A 70 10.01 3.35 10.21
N SER A 71 10.86 2.37 10.46
CA SER A 71 11.53 2.18 11.75
C SER A 71 12.29 3.43 12.20
N VAL A 72 13.09 4.04 11.33
CA VAL A 72 13.85 5.26 11.68
C VAL A 72 12.93 6.43 11.95
N LYS A 73 11.93 6.67 11.10
CA LYS A 73 10.97 7.77 11.30
C LYS A 73 10.19 7.61 12.60
N TYR A 74 9.75 6.38 12.92
CA TYR A 74 9.04 6.08 14.16
C TYR A 74 9.95 6.18 15.39
N LEU A 75 11.17 5.65 15.32
CA LEU A 75 12.13 5.72 16.42
C LEU A 75 12.51 7.18 16.75
N LEU A 76 12.73 8.03 15.74
CA LEU A 76 13.05 9.45 15.96
C LEU A 76 11.87 10.26 16.52
N ILE A 77 10.63 9.87 16.23
CA ILE A 77 9.43 10.50 16.81
C ILE A 77 9.20 10.04 18.25
N ILE A 78 9.47 8.76 18.55
CA ILE A 78 9.25 8.17 19.89
C ILE A 78 10.37 8.51 20.87
N LEU A 79 11.60 8.61 20.40
CA LEU A 79 12.77 8.91 21.24
C LEU A 79 12.95 10.42 21.49
N ARG A 80 12.09 11.27 20.90
CA ARG A 80 12.06 12.71 21.15
C ARG A 80 10.87 13.09 22.02
#